data_AF-A0A7X7K472-F1
#
_entry.id   AF-A0A7X7K472-F1
#
_cell.length_a   1.000
_cell.length_b   1.000
_cell.length_c   1.000
_cell.angle_alpha   90.00
_cell.angle_beta   90.00
_cell.angle_gamma   90.00
#
_symmetry.space_group_name_H-M   'P 1'
#
loop_
_entity.id
_entity.type
_entity.pdbx_description
1 polymer ?
#
loop_
_entity_poly.entity_id
_entity_poly.type
_entity_poly.pdbx_seq_one_letter_code
_entity_poly.pdbx_strand_id
1 'polypeptide(L)'
;ALANSYNVPAVSALQFVGVDGLLDIATRLGVVSLAHPEQYCPEYPYDSAPTYGLALTLGGGEVQLLEMTNAFGAFANGGFRMTPSPILRIEDTRGTVLVDNSTPIGERAISAEHAFLITSILADTRARCRAFACPNALELSRPAAAKTGTTNDYRDAWTVGYTPDIVTGVWVGNSDNSEMAGVAGAAAAAPIWHTFMEAAHADLPVRDFQRPAGVVEHEICADSGARPSAQCLVRKQEVFAQEQPPLDESHDWYQMVKIDSLSGLLAGEHCPDHVIEQLMVVVRDPRGREWVQAHPEAFRNLPLAPLEACAEGTVRAEVVILQPAAGSTVRGIAPIVGTVGLPDFDHYDVQYGVGDNPQGWGWISGPHLAQVREGPLAEWDTTHLAPGLYTLRITAYNRNQQQVEARVQVYVDAPTATPTSEPTATPTVALSPTPTETEVPPTEPPPTATETPTVEVFPTPTEAPTETPTGTVAPSESPTPEATATTGG
;
A
#
# COMPACT_ATOMS: atom_id res chain seq x y z
N ALA A 1 1.45 16.26 -12.87
CA ALA A 1 2.68 16.83 -12.28
C ALA A 1 3.58 17.51 -13.33
N LEU A 2 4.00 16.79 -14.39
CA LEU A 2 4.90 17.29 -15.44
C LEU A 2 4.46 18.64 -16.05
N ALA A 3 3.19 18.76 -16.46
CA ALA A 3 2.66 20.01 -17.04
C ALA A 3 2.72 21.21 -16.07
N ASN A 4 2.58 21.00 -14.77
CA ASN A 4 2.73 22.05 -13.74
C ASN A 4 4.18 22.25 -13.27
N SER A 5 5.15 21.48 -13.79
CA SER A 5 6.55 21.59 -13.40
C SER A 5 6.82 21.39 -11.90
N TYR A 6 6.12 20.47 -11.24
CA TYR A 6 6.33 20.21 -9.82
C TYR A 6 7.63 19.42 -9.55
N ASN A 7 8.49 19.96 -8.70
CA ASN A 7 9.82 19.41 -8.39
C ASN A 7 9.76 18.08 -7.62
N VAL A 8 8.93 17.98 -6.58
CA VAL A 8 8.88 16.78 -5.70
C VAL A 8 8.50 15.50 -6.47
N PRO A 9 7.45 15.49 -7.33
CA PRO A 9 7.17 14.34 -8.18
C PRO A 9 8.29 14.03 -9.18
N ALA A 10 8.98 15.03 -9.72
CA ALA A 10 10.10 14.81 -10.63
C ALA A 10 11.28 14.11 -9.93
N VAL A 11 11.63 14.55 -8.73
CA VAL A 11 12.65 13.88 -7.88
C VAL A 11 12.25 12.45 -7.55
N SER A 12 10.98 12.23 -7.21
CA SER A 12 10.48 10.87 -6.90
C SER A 12 10.51 9.96 -8.14
N ALA A 13 10.21 10.50 -9.33
CA ALA A 13 10.31 9.77 -10.60
C ALA A 13 11.77 9.41 -10.92
N LEU A 14 12.72 10.34 -10.76
CA LEU A 14 14.14 10.05 -10.96
C LEU A 14 14.67 9.04 -9.93
N GLN A 15 14.21 9.11 -8.68
CA GLN A 15 14.57 8.12 -7.66
C GLN A 15 14.08 6.71 -8.02
N PHE A 16 12.89 6.61 -8.63
CA PHE A 16 12.33 5.35 -9.08
C PHE A 16 13.05 4.78 -10.31
N VAL A 17 13.37 5.62 -11.31
CA VAL A 17 14.02 5.19 -12.57
C VAL A 17 15.53 5.01 -12.41
N GLY A 18 16.16 5.78 -11.52
CA GLY A 18 17.61 5.86 -11.35
C GLY A 18 18.26 6.89 -12.28
N VAL A 19 19.39 7.44 -11.82
CA VAL A 19 20.19 8.45 -12.56
C VAL A 19 20.70 7.87 -13.88
N ASP A 20 21.21 6.64 -13.88
CA ASP A 20 21.74 5.98 -15.07
C ASP A 20 20.66 5.80 -16.16
N GLY A 21 19.43 5.48 -15.76
CA GLY A 21 18.30 5.38 -16.68
C GLY A 21 17.95 6.71 -17.35
N LEU A 22 18.08 7.83 -16.61
CA LEU A 22 17.92 9.17 -17.18
C LEU A 22 19.05 9.51 -18.16
N LEU A 23 20.30 9.16 -17.84
CA LEU A 23 21.43 9.40 -18.73
C LEU A 23 21.37 8.56 -20.02
N ASP A 24 20.91 7.30 -19.93
CA ASP A 24 20.66 6.45 -21.10
C ASP A 24 19.64 7.09 -22.04
N ILE A 25 18.47 7.48 -21.50
CA ILE A 25 17.41 8.05 -22.34
C ILE A 25 17.81 9.41 -22.92
N ALA A 26 18.52 10.24 -22.15
CA ALA A 26 19.07 11.51 -22.62
C ALA A 26 20.03 11.30 -23.80
N THR A 27 20.95 10.33 -23.69
CA THR A 27 21.90 9.96 -24.76
C THR A 27 21.18 9.48 -26.01
N ARG A 28 20.17 8.62 -25.86
CA ARG A 28 19.34 8.12 -26.97
C ARG A 28 18.58 9.23 -27.67
N LEU A 29 18.14 10.24 -26.93
CA LEU A 29 17.50 11.45 -27.49
C LEU A 29 18.49 12.45 -28.08
N GLY A 30 19.80 12.25 -27.89
CA GLY A 30 20.87 13.09 -28.44
C GLY A 30 21.33 14.22 -27.53
N VAL A 31 20.99 14.18 -26.24
CA VAL A 31 21.49 15.12 -25.22
C VAL A 31 22.79 14.58 -24.64
N VAL A 32 23.83 14.55 -25.49
CA VAL A 32 25.13 13.93 -25.16
C VAL A 32 25.99 14.82 -24.28
N SER A 33 25.80 16.14 -24.30
CA SER A 33 26.55 17.04 -23.43
C SER A 33 26.20 16.85 -21.94
N LEU A 34 25.02 16.29 -21.64
CA LEU A 34 24.64 15.91 -20.29
C LEU A 34 25.33 14.62 -19.83
N ALA A 35 25.45 13.64 -20.72
CA ALA A 35 26.01 12.33 -20.41
C ALA A 35 27.55 12.34 -20.39
N HIS A 36 28.15 13.21 -21.21
CA HIS A 36 29.61 13.29 -21.41
C HIS A 36 30.13 14.74 -21.38
N PRO A 37 29.85 15.53 -20.33
CA PRO A 37 30.25 16.94 -20.29
C PRO A 37 31.76 17.14 -20.39
N GLU A 38 32.57 16.16 -20.01
CA GLU A 38 34.03 16.18 -20.19
C GLU A 38 34.46 16.30 -21.67
N GLN A 39 33.60 15.90 -22.60
CA GLN A 39 33.86 15.97 -24.05
C GLN A 39 33.32 17.26 -24.68
N TYR A 40 32.26 17.84 -24.10
CA TYR A 40 31.48 18.91 -24.72
C TYR A 40 31.54 20.26 -23.99
N CYS A 41 32.09 20.29 -22.77
CA CYS A 41 32.21 21.48 -21.94
C CYS A 41 33.69 21.67 -21.50
N PRO A 42 34.54 22.32 -22.33
CA PRO A 42 35.98 22.43 -22.07
C PRO A 42 36.34 23.25 -20.81
N GLU A 43 35.43 24.13 -20.39
CA GLU A 43 35.56 24.98 -19.21
C GLU A 43 35.13 24.26 -17.92
N TYR A 44 34.61 23.03 -18.07
CA TYR A 44 34.10 22.24 -16.96
C TYR A 44 35.26 21.52 -16.26
N PRO A 45 35.45 21.74 -14.94
CA PRO A 45 36.72 21.51 -14.27
C PRO A 45 36.99 20.05 -13.84
N TYR A 46 36.47 19.05 -14.55
CA TYR A 46 36.56 17.67 -14.10
C TYR A 46 37.54 16.83 -14.92
N ASP A 47 38.57 16.29 -14.23
CA ASP A 47 39.48 15.27 -14.75
C ASP A 47 38.80 13.87 -14.92
N SER A 48 37.50 13.78 -14.61
CA SER A 48 36.68 12.55 -14.67
C SER A 48 35.21 12.89 -14.91
N ALA A 49 34.40 11.92 -15.36
CA ALA A 49 32.98 12.13 -15.58
C ALA A 49 32.26 12.60 -14.28
N PRO A 50 31.32 13.55 -14.35
CA PRO A 50 30.65 14.05 -13.16
C PRO A 50 29.76 12.98 -12.52
N THR A 51 29.67 13.02 -11.19
CA THR A 51 28.71 12.20 -10.46
C THR A 51 27.39 12.96 -10.30
N TYR A 52 26.34 12.47 -10.96
CA TYR A 52 25.00 13.06 -10.84
C TYR A 52 24.21 12.46 -9.68
N GLY A 53 23.52 13.33 -8.94
CA GLY A 53 22.53 12.95 -7.93
C GLY A 53 21.10 13.28 -8.39
N LEU A 54 20.14 13.15 -7.47
CA LEU A 54 18.72 13.41 -7.77
C LEU A 54 18.41 14.87 -8.18
N ALA A 55 19.31 15.81 -7.93
CA ALA A 55 19.18 17.19 -8.41
C ALA A 55 19.22 17.29 -9.96
N LEU A 56 19.70 16.27 -10.66
CA LEU A 56 19.76 16.25 -12.12
C LEU A 56 18.39 16.49 -12.77
N THR A 57 17.31 15.89 -12.22
CA THR A 57 15.95 16.09 -12.76
C THR A 57 15.41 17.51 -12.58
N LEU A 58 16.08 18.34 -11.77
CA LEU A 58 15.74 19.74 -11.55
C LEU A 58 16.58 20.70 -12.41
N GLY A 59 17.36 20.16 -13.36
CA GLY A 59 18.26 20.95 -14.22
C GLY A 59 19.66 21.12 -13.63
N GLY A 60 20.11 20.23 -12.75
CA GLY A 60 21.47 20.27 -12.18
C GLY A 60 22.59 19.81 -13.13
N GLY A 61 22.34 19.78 -14.44
CA GLY A 61 23.32 19.38 -15.45
C GLY A 61 23.21 20.25 -16.70
N GLU A 62 24.36 20.54 -17.29
CA GLU A 62 24.48 21.46 -18.43
C GLU A 62 24.12 20.79 -19.75
N VAL A 63 23.42 21.51 -20.62
CA VAL A 63 22.98 21.01 -21.93
C VAL A 63 23.13 22.06 -23.02
N GLN A 64 23.45 21.62 -24.24
CA GLN A 64 23.39 22.50 -25.40
C GLN A 64 21.93 22.74 -25.84
N LEU A 65 21.58 23.99 -26.17
CA LEU A 65 20.22 24.35 -26.62
C LEU A 65 19.79 23.56 -27.86
N LEU A 66 20.71 23.35 -28.81
CA LEU A 66 20.40 22.59 -30.03
C LEU A 66 20.10 21.12 -29.73
N GLU A 67 20.85 20.49 -28.81
CA GLU A 67 20.62 19.11 -28.39
C GLU A 67 19.24 18.96 -27.72
N MET A 68 18.91 19.86 -26.78
CA MET A 68 17.62 19.83 -26.09
C MET A 68 16.45 20.09 -27.05
N THR A 69 16.62 21.03 -27.99
CA THR A 69 15.61 21.29 -29.03
C THR A 69 15.39 20.08 -29.91
N ASN A 70 16.47 19.41 -30.33
CA ASN A 70 16.40 18.20 -31.15
C ASN A 70 15.77 17.01 -30.41
N ALA A 71 16.07 16.85 -29.10
CA ALA A 71 15.44 15.84 -28.26
C ALA A 71 13.92 16.00 -28.20
N PHE A 72 13.41 17.24 -28.11
CA PHE A 72 11.97 17.51 -28.18
C PHE A 72 11.39 17.18 -29.57
N GLY A 73 12.17 17.33 -30.63
CA GLY A 73 11.80 16.90 -31.98
C GLY A 73 11.51 15.41 -32.07
N ALA A 74 12.16 14.57 -31.25
CA ALA A 74 11.85 13.14 -31.18
C ALA A 74 10.45 12.87 -30.64
N PHE A 75 9.95 13.67 -29.70
CA PHE A 75 8.55 13.57 -29.26
C PHE A 75 7.57 13.96 -30.36
N ALA A 76 7.85 15.06 -31.07
CA ALA A 76 7.04 15.55 -32.18
C ALA A 76 6.95 14.54 -33.34
N ASN A 77 8.04 13.83 -33.63
CA ASN A 77 8.16 12.91 -34.76
C ASN A 77 8.03 11.41 -34.36
N GLY A 78 7.16 11.09 -33.40
CA GLY A 78 6.80 9.70 -33.08
C GLY A 78 7.93 8.83 -32.54
N GLY A 79 8.92 9.45 -31.89
CA GLY A 79 10.02 8.80 -31.20
C GLY A 79 11.32 8.66 -31.99
N PHE A 80 11.43 9.27 -33.18
CA PHE A 80 12.64 9.27 -33.97
C PHE A 80 13.53 10.49 -33.67
N ARG A 81 14.76 10.24 -33.24
CA ARG A 81 15.82 11.26 -33.18
C ARG A 81 16.35 11.50 -34.58
N MET A 82 16.36 12.77 -35.00
CA MET A 82 16.96 13.20 -36.24
C MET A 82 18.33 13.82 -35.95
N THR A 83 19.28 13.71 -36.88
CA THR A 83 20.54 14.47 -36.80
C THR A 83 20.30 15.85 -37.42
N PRO A 84 20.45 16.96 -36.67
CA PRO A 84 20.31 18.30 -37.24
C PRO A 84 21.36 18.55 -38.32
N SER A 85 20.93 19.02 -39.50
CA SER A 85 21.85 19.37 -40.58
C SER A 85 21.49 20.73 -41.16
N PRO A 86 22.39 21.74 -41.07
CA PRO A 86 22.18 23.04 -41.69
C PRO A 86 22.44 23.02 -43.21
N ILE A 87 23.11 21.97 -43.71
CA ILE A 87 23.50 21.85 -45.11
C ILE A 87 22.70 20.71 -45.74
N LEU A 88 21.73 21.06 -46.59
CA LEU A 88 20.91 20.06 -47.29
C LEU A 88 21.63 19.44 -48.47
N ARG A 89 22.44 20.21 -49.21
CA ARG A 89 23.05 19.75 -50.45
C ARG A 89 24.30 20.54 -50.81
N ILE A 90 25.34 19.85 -51.27
CA ILE A 90 26.56 20.46 -51.82
C ILE A 90 26.77 19.89 -53.22
N GLU A 91 27.00 20.76 -54.20
CA GLU A 91 27.29 20.40 -55.60
C GLU A 91 28.61 21.00 -56.08
N ASP A 92 29.28 20.31 -57.01
CA ASP A 92 30.42 20.89 -57.74
C ASP A 92 29.96 21.81 -58.89
N THR A 93 30.89 22.49 -59.56
CA THR A 93 30.60 23.41 -60.68
C THR A 93 29.96 22.75 -61.89
N ARG A 94 29.94 21.41 -61.95
CA ARG A 94 29.32 20.62 -63.02
C ARG A 94 27.95 20.07 -62.62
N GLY A 95 27.45 20.42 -61.42
CA GLY A 95 26.19 19.91 -60.87
C GLY A 95 26.30 18.51 -60.27
N THR A 96 27.51 18.00 -60.01
CA THR A 96 27.71 16.71 -59.35
C THR A 96 27.43 16.87 -57.86
N VAL A 97 26.53 16.07 -57.32
CA VAL A 97 26.17 16.08 -55.90
C VAL A 97 27.29 15.45 -55.08
N LEU A 98 27.84 16.22 -54.15
CA LEU A 98 28.89 15.80 -53.23
C LEU A 98 28.33 15.40 -51.86
N VAL A 99 27.28 16.09 -51.41
CA VAL A 99 26.56 15.82 -50.16
C VAL A 99 25.07 16.01 -50.43
N ASP A 100 24.24 15.09 -49.94
CA ASP A 100 22.78 15.21 -49.97
C ASP A 100 22.18 14.73 -48.64
N ASN A 101 21.74 15.68 -47.83
CA ASN A 101 21.08 15.48 -46.54
C ASN A 101 19.57 15.80 -46.64
N SER A 102 19.01 15.93 -47.84
CA SER A 102 17.60 16.29 -48.04
C SER A 102 16.61 15.22 -47.55
N THR A 103 17.10 13.99 -47.34
CA THR A 103 16.32 12.87 -46.80
C THR A 103 17.02 12.31 -45.56
N PRO A 104 16.91 12.98 -44.40
CA PRO A 104 17.60 12.54 -43.19
C PRO A 104 17.02 11.22 -42.69
N ILE A 105 17.90 10.31 -42.27
CA ILE A 105 17.52 9.02 -41.68
C ILE A 105 17.44 9.20 -40.17
N GLY A 106 16.26 8.99 -39.60
CA GLY A 106 16.04 9.05 -38.15
C GLY A 106 16.35 7.72 -37.47
N GLU A 107 16.79 7.80 -36.22
CA GLU A 107 16.98 6.63 -35.35
C GLU A 107 15.87 6.57 -34.32
N ARG A 108 15.30 5.38 -34.08
CA ARG A 108 14.25 5.23 -33.07
C ARG A 108 14.86 5.36 -31.67
N ALA A 109 14.62 6.50 -31.02
CA ALA A 109 15.07 6.76 -29.66
C ALA A 109 14.08 6.20 -28.63
N ILE A 110 12.78 6.37 -28.86
CA ILE A 110 11.68 5.89 -27.99
C ILE A 110 10.54 5.31 -28.82
N SER A 111 9.59 4.60 -28.18
CA SER A 111 8.39 4.11 -28.86
C SER A 111 7.49 5.28 -29.30
N ALA A 112 6.62 5.04 -30.29
CA ALA A 112 5.67 6.06 -30.72
C ALA A 112 4.64 6.36 -29.62
N GLU A 113 4.27 5.33 -28.86
CA GLU A 113 3.35 5.39 -27.73
C GLU A 113 3.92 6.29 -26.63
N HIS A 114 5.17 6.08 -26.20
CA HIS A 114 5.82 6.92 -25.17
C HIS A 114 5.99 8.36 -25.65
N ALA A 115 6.36 8.58 -26.91
CA ALA A 115 6.45 9.92 -27.50
C ALA A 115 5.08 10.64 -27.47
N PHE A 116 4.01 9.93 -27.82
CA PHE A 116 2.66 10.47 -27.79
C PHE A 116 2.18 10.75 -26.37
N LEU A 117 2.48 9.90 -25.39
CA LEU A 117 2.09 10.14 -23.99
C LEU A 117 2.73 11.43 -23.43
N ILE A 118 4.02 11.65 -23.71
CA ILE A 118 4.69 12.92 -23.35
C ILE A 118 4.03 14.10 -24.07
N THR A 119 3.75 13.95 -25.36
CA THR A 119 3.06 14.97 -26.17
C THR A 119 1.68 15.29 -25.59
N SER A 120 0.89 14.28 -25.24
CA SER A 120 -0.46 14.42 -24.64
C SER A 120 -0.40 15.24 -23.36
N ILE A 121 0.56 14.96 -22.48
CA ILE A 121 0.75 15.71 -21.24
C ILE A 121 1.19 17.16 -21.51
N LEU A 122 2.15 17.35 -22.42
CA LEU A 122 2.72 18.67 -22.73
C LEU A 122 1.81 19.53 -23.62
N ALA A 123 0.80 18.96 -24.27
CA ALA A 123 -0.22 19.66 -25.05
C ALA A 123 -1.48 19.98 -24.24
N ASP A 124 -1.68 19.34 -23.08
CA ASP A 124 -2.83 19.63 -22.21
C ASP A 124 -2.66 21.00 -21.53
N THR A 125 -3.44 21.97 -22.00
CA THR A 125 -3.54 23.32 -21.42
C THR A 125 -4.10 23.29 -20.01
N ARG A 126 -5.16 22.51 -19.75
CA ARG A 126 -5.81 22.47 -18.44
C ARG A 126 -4.88 21.89 -17.39
N ALA A 127 -4.06 20.90 -17.76
CA ALA A 127 -3.11 20.28 -16.86
C ALA A 127 -2.10 21.26 -16.26
N ARG A 128 -1.79 22.40 -16.90
CA ARG A 128 -0.80 23.38 -16.41
C ARG A 128 -1.40 24.62 -15.75
N CYS A 129 -2.72 24.83 -15.81
CA CYS A 129 -3.36 26.05 -15.34
C CYS A 129 -3.13 26.32 -13.84
N ARG A 130 -2.91 25.27 -13.03
CA ARG A 130 -2.69 25.44 -11.58
C ARG A 130 -1.38 26.17 -11.28
N ALA A 131 -0.34 25.96 -12.08
CA ALA A 131 0.96 26.62 -11.89
C ALA A 131 1.12 27.90 -12.70
N PHE A 132 0.57 27.96 -13.92
CA PHE A 132 0.85 29.05 -14.87
C PHE A 132 -0.29 30.05 -15.08
N ALA A 133 -1.45 29.82 -14.45
CA ALA A 133 -2.73 30.42 -14.85
C ALA A 133 -3.07 30.15 -16.33
N CYS A 134 -4.32 30.39 -16.72
CA CYS A 134 -4.77 30.22 -18.09
C CYS A 134 -5.58 31.45 -18.54
N PRO A 135 -5.39 31.93 -19.79
CA PRO A 135 -4.39 31.47 -20.76
C PRO A 135 -2.96 31.85 -20.35
N ASN A 136 -1.96 31.13 -20.88
CA ASN A 136 -0.53 31.42 -20.68
C ASN A 136 0.27 31.40 -22.00
N ALA A 137 1.50 31.88 -21.96
CA ALA A 137 2.38 32.03 -23.13
C ALA A 137 2.81 30.70 -23.79
N LEU A 138 2.44 29.54 -23.24
CA LEU A 138 2.70 28.23 -23.85
C LEU A 138 1.53 27.74 -24.71
N GLU A 139 0.42 28.48 -24.74
CA GLU A 139 -0.73 28.20 -25.57
C GLU A 139 -0.58 28.91 -26.92
N LEU A 140 -0.89 28.21 -28.01
CA LEU A 140 -0.94 28.77 -29.36
C LEU A 140 -2.39 28.76 -29.87
N SER A 141 -2.62 29.40 -31.01
CA SER A 141 -3.84 29.32 -31.82
C SER A 141 -4.13 27.92 -32.41
N ARG A 142 -3.27 26.94 -32.11
CA ARG A 142 -3.28 25.56 -32.62
C ARG A 142 -2.71 24.57 -31.58
N PRO A 143 -2.91 23.25 -31.77
CA PRO A 143 -2.30 22.25 -30.89
C PRO A 143 -0.79 22.42 -30.81
N ALA A 144 -0.27 22.53 -29.59
CA ALA A 144 1.14 22.71 -29.32
C ALA A 144 1.51 22.06 -27.99
N ALA A 145 2.67 21.42 -27.96
CA ALA A 145 3.25 20.86 -26.75
C ALA A 145 4.44 21.71 -26.33
N ALA A 146 4.52 22.10 -25.06
CA ALA A 146 5.61 22.97 -24.62
C ALA A 146 5.96 22.78 -23.15
N LYS A 147 7.22 23.08 -22.82
CA LYS A 147 7.73 23.05 -21.46
C LYS A 147 8.67 24.23 -21.18
N THR A 148 8.46 24.86 -20.04
CA THR A 148 9.34 25.90 -19.48
C THR A 148 10.51 25.29 -18.70
N GLY A 149 11.61 26.02 -18.61
CA GLY A 149 12.70 25.78 -17.66
C GLY A 149 13.12 27.09 -17.00
N THR A 150 13.41 27.04 -15.70
CA THR A 150 13.96 28.14 -14.91
C THR A 150 15.03 27.55 -14.02
N THR A 151 16.26 28.05 -14.09
CA THR A 151 17.34 27.62 -13.18
C THR A 151 17.25 28.35 -11.85
N ASN A 152 17.93 27.83 -10.82
CA ASN A 152 18.10 28.55 -9.56
C ASN A 152 18.75 29.92 -9.81
N ASP A 153 18.45 30.88 -8.93
CA ASP A 153 18.96 32.26 -9.00
C ASP A 153 18.64 33.00 -10.32
N TYR A 154 17.71 32.47 -11.13
CA TYR A 154 17.24 33.07 -12.38
C TYR A 154 18.36 33.39 -13.37
N ARG A 155 19.36 32.51 -13.49
CA ARG A 155 20.45 32.66 -14.48
C ARG A 155 19.98 32.37 -15.90
N ASP A 156 19.06 31.39 -16.02
CA ASP A 156 18.57 30.92 -17.30
C ASP A 156 17.05 30.81 -17.33
N ALA A 157 16.48 31.27 -18.44
CA ALA A 157 15.10 31.11 -18.81
C ALA A 157 15.01 30.30 -20.10
N TRP A 158 14.30 29.17 -20.05
CA TRP A 158 14.13 28.26 -21.18
C TRP A 158 12.66 28.08 -21.54
N THR A 159 12.39 27.92 -22.83
CA THR A 159 11.14 27.33 -23.33
C THR A 159 11.45 26.49 -24.54
N VAL A 160 11.07 25.21 -24.49
CA VAL A 160 11.14 24.30 -25.64
C VAL A 160 9.75 23.78 -25.91
N GLY A 161 9.32 23.88 -27.15
CA GLY A 161 7.99 23.44 -27.55
C GLY A 161 7.90 23.16 -29.05
N TYR A 162 6.83 22.47 -29.42
CA TYR A 162 6.65 21.96 -30.77
C TYR A 162 5.17 21.82 -31.16
N THR A 163 4.95 21.83 -32.46
CA THR A 163 3.76 21.35 -33.16
C THR A 163 4.14 20.07 -33.93
N PRO A 164 3.22 19.43 -34.67
CA PRO A 164 3.60 18.37 -35.60
C PRO A 164 4.60 18.80 -36.70
N ASP A 165 4.77 20.11 -36.94
CA ASP A 165 5.54 20.65 -38.06
C ASP A 165 6.89 21.22 -37.65
N ILE A 166 6.97 21.87 -36.49
CA ILE A 166 8.15 22.65 -36.06
C ILE A 166 8.42 22.42 -34.58
N VAL A 167 9.70 22.21 -34.23
CA VAL A 167 10.22 22.30 -32.86
C VAL A 167 11.05 23.56 -32.69
N THR A 168 10.93 24.23 -31.56
CA THR A 168 11.66 25.47 -31.25
C THR A 168 12.08 25.48 -29.80
N GLY A 169 13.36 25.73 -29.57
CA GLY A 169 13.93 26.03 -28.27
C GLY A 169 14.35 27.50 -28.18
N VAL A 170 14.04 28.14 -27.06
CA VAL A 170 14.41 29.51 -26.74
C VAL A 170 15.12 29.51 -25.39
N TRP A 171 16.29 30.14 -25.35
CA TRP A 171 17.03 30.45 -24.14
C TRP A 171 17.20 31.97 -24.01
N VAL A 172 17.10 32.46 -22.76
CA VAL A 172 17.41 33.83 -22.38
C VAL A 172 18.26 33.78 -21.12
N GLY A 173 19.38 34.48 -21.13
CA GLY A 173 20.33 34.58 -20.01
C GLY A 173 21.44 35.56 -20.34
N ASN A 174 22.29 35.86 -19.35
CA ASN A 174 23.48 36.67 -19.56
C ASN A 174 24.63 35.76 -20.04
N SER A 175 25.34 36.16 -21.11
CA SER A 175 26.43 35.36 -21.68
C SER A 175 27.64 35.17 -20.76
N ASP A 176 27.74 35.98 -19.70
CA ASP A 176 28.77 35.86 -18.65
C ASP A 176 28.29 35.03 -17.44
N ASN A 177 27.15 34.34 -17.59
CA ASN A 177 26.49 33.55 -16.55
C ASN A 177 26.06 34.37 -15.31
N SER A 178 26.06 35.71 -15.35
CA SER A 178 25.53 36.51 -14.25
C SER A 178 24.01 36.36 -14.12
N GLU A 179 23.49 36.54 -12.90
CA GLU A 179 22.04 36.44 -12.64
C GLU A 179 21.25 37.46 -13.45
N MET A 180 20.10 37.04 -13.99
CA MET A 180 19.14 37.99 -14.55
C MET A 180 18.39 38.71 -13.42
N ALA A 181 17.64 39.76 -13.75
CA ALA A 181 16.86 40.53 -12.78
C ALA A 181 15.58 39.79 -12.30
N GLY A 182 15.71 38.56 -11.80
CA GLY A 182 14.63 37.76 -11.22
C GLY A 182 13.60 37.22 -12.22
N VAL A 183 14.00 36.99 -13.48
CA VAL A 183 13.05 36.65 -14.56
C VAL A 183 12.95 35.14 -14.75
N ALA A 184 11.77 34.59 -14.49
CA ALA A 184 11.49 33.16 -14.71
C ALA A 184 11.37 32.81 -16.20
N GLY A 185 11.56 31.52 -16.54
CA GLY A 185 11.42 30.99 -17.91
C GLY A 185 10.10 31.36 -18.60
N ALA A 186 8.99 31.30 -17.87
CA ALA A 186 7.67 31.64 -18.37
C ALA A 186 7.48 33.14 -18.68
N ALA A 187 8.30 34.03 -18.11
CA ALA A 187 8.21 35.47 -18.31
C ALA A 187 9.20 35.99 -19.37
N ALA A 188 10.30 35.27 -19.64
CA ALA A 188 11.32 35.66 -20.63
C ALA A 188 11.25 34.83 -21.93
N ALA A 189 11.50 33.53 -21.85
CA ALA A 189 11.64 32.68 -23.04
C ALA A 189 10.28 32.34 -23.68
N ALA A 190 9.24 32.14 -22.87
CA ALA A 190 7.93 31.70 -23.37
C ALA A 190 7.25 32.72 -24.30
N PRO A 191 7.23 34.05 -24.02
CA PRO A 191 6.66 35.03 -24.94
C PRO A 191 7.40 35.12 -26.29
N ILE A 192 8.73 34.95 -26.29
CA ILE A 192 9.53 34.89 -27.52
C ILE A 192 9.16 33.65 -28.32
N TRP A 193 9.10 32.48 -27.66
CA TRP A 193 8.67 31.23 -28.26
C TRP A 193 7.28 31.35 -28.87
N HIS A 194 6.30 31.89 -28.13
CA HIS A 194 4.93 32.08 -28.60
C HIS A 194 4.87 32.93 -29.86
N THR A 195 5.50 34.11 -29.83
CA THR A 195 5.49 35.06 -30.96
C THR A 195 6.12 34.45 -32.21
N PHE A 196 7.26 33.75 -32.04
CA PHE A 196 7.91 33.04 -33.13
C PHE A 196 7.03 31.94 -33.70
N MET A 197 6.44 31.09 -32.83
CA MET A 197 5.63 29.95 -33.27
C MET A 197 4.35 30.39 -33.98
N GLU A 198 3.65 31.43 -33.49
CA GLU A 198 2.49 32.00 -34.20
C GLU A 198 2.88 32.51 -35.59
N ALA A 199 3.99 33.27 -35.69
CA ALA A 199 4.47 33.80 -36.96
C ALA A 199 4.92 32.69 -37.93
N ALA A 200 5.67 31.70 -37.44
CA ALA A 200 6.17 30.58 -38.25
C ALA A 200 5.04 29.68 -38.79
N HIS A 201 3.88 29.69 -38.15
CA HIS A 201 2.73 28.88 -38.54
C HIS A 201 1.62 29.64 -39.27
N ALA A 202 1.79 30.94 -39.52
CA ALA A 202 0.74 31.80 -40.10
C ALA A 202 0.13 31.21 -41.40
N ASP A 203 0.97 30.61 -42.25
CA ASP A 203 0.57 30.03 -43.54
C ASP A 203 0.54 28.48 -43.53
N LEU A 204 0.71 27.85 -42.36
CA LEU A 204 0.69 26.40 -42.22
C LEU A 204 -0.70 25.88 -41.81
N PRO A 205 -1.18 24.75 -42.35
CA PRO A 205 -2.42 24.13 -41.91
C PRO A 205 -2.33 23.76 -40.43
N VAL A 206 -3.45 23.86 -39.72
CA VAL A 206 -3.55 23.35 -38.35
C VAL A 206 -3.57 21.82 -38.39
N ARG A 207 -2.68 21.19 -37.62
CA ARG A 207 -2.57 19.73 -37.51
C ARG A 207 -2.63 19.31 -36.05
N ASP A 208 -3.33 18.20 -35.80
CA ASP A 208 -3.32 17.51 -34.52
C ASP A 208 -2.17 16.51 -34.45
N PHE A 209 -1.69 16.26 -33.22
CA PHE A 209 -0.76 15.17 -32.94
C PHE A 209 -1.43 13.82 -33.22
N GLN A 210 -0.80 13.01 -34.06
CA GLN A 210 -1.35 11.70 -34.45
C GLN A 210 -1.19 10.70 -33.31
N ARG A 211 -2.32 10.17 -32.81
CA ARG A 211 -2.33 9.11 -31.80
C ARG A 211 -1.91 7.78 -32.46
N PRO A 212 -0.82 7.12 -32.01
CA PRO A 212 -0.44 5.80 -32.49
C PRO A 212 -1.48 4.72 -32.14
N ALA A 213 -1.56 3.65 -32.94
CA ALA A 213 -2.51 2.57 -32.72
C ALA A 213 -2.32 1.83 -31.38
N GLY A 214 -1.08 1.80 -30.86
CA GLY A 214 -0.76 1.23 -29.55
C GLY A 214 -1.11 2.12 -28.35
N VAL A 215 -1.77 3.27 -28.56
CA VAL A 215 -2.27 4.12 -27.47
C VAL A 215 -3.76 3.88 -27.26
N VAL A 216 -4.12 3.39 -26.07
CA VAL A 216 -5.49 3.01 -25.69
C VAL A 216 -6.01 3.92 -24.58
N GLU A 217 -7.32 4.03 -24.46
CA GLU A 217 -7.97 4.77 -23.37
C GLU A 217 -8.48 3.80 -22.30
N HIS A 218 -8.27 4.18 -21.04
CA HIS A 218 -8.80 3.48 -19.88
C HIS A 218 -9.48 4.46 -18.94
N GLU A 219 -10.58 4.02 -18.33
CA GLU A 219 -11.14 4.69 -17.15
C GLU A 219 -10.26 4.37 -15.94
N ILE A 220 -9.86 5.40 -15.20
CA ILE A 220 -9.08 5.32 -13.98
C ILE A 220 -9.82 6.01 -12.82
N CYS A 221 -9.51 5.61 -11.60
CA CYS A 221 -9.82 6.43 -10.44
C CYS A 221 -8.89 7.65 -10.41
N ALA A 222 -9.45 8.86 -10.27
CA ALA A 222 -8.69 10.10 -10.42
C ALA A 222 -7.63 10.29 -9.34
N ASP A 223 -7.85 9.76 -8.14
CA ASP A 223 -6.94 9.92 -7.00
C ASP A 223 -5.80 8.89 -7.05
N SER A 224 -6.11 7.61 -7.30
CA SER A 224 -5.14 6.51 -7.24
C SER A 224 -4.43 6.24 -8.58
N GLY A 225 -5.04 6.60 -9.71
CA GLY A 225 -4.54 6.31 -11.05
C GLY A 225 -4.69 4.84 -11.48
N ALA A 226 -5.22 3.97 -10.63
CA ALA A 226 -5.55 2.59 -10.95
C ALA A 226 -6.90 2.50 -11.68
N ARG A 227 -7.21 1.32 -12.25
CA ARG A 227 -8.58 1.02 -12.70
C ARG A 227 -9.54 1.20 -11.51
N PRO A 228 -10.69 1.85 -11.69
CA PRO A 228 -11.53 2.24 -10.58
C PRO A 228 -12.20 1.02 -9.94
N SER A 229 -12.12 0.93 -8.61
CA SER A 229 -12.98 0.02 -7.86
C SER A 229 -14.44 0.49 -7.96
N ALA A 230 -15.37 -0.34 -7.46
CA ALA A 230 -16.77 0.06 -7.32
C ALA A 230 -16.94 1.29 -6.39
N GLN A 231 -15.95 1.58 -5.55
CA GLN A 231 -15.98 2.59 -4.50
C GLN A 231 -15.31 3.91 -4.92
N CYS A 232 -14.59 3.95 -6.05
CA CYS A 232 -14.09 5.20 -6.59
C CYS A 232 -15.19 6.00 -7.30
N LEU A 233 -15.50 7.17 -6.71
CA LEU A 233 -16.55 8.08 -7.16
C LEU A 233 -16.08 9.07 -8.22
N VAL A 234 -14.79 9.44 -8.21
CA VAL A 234 -14.22 10.41 -9.15
C VAL A 234 -13.38 9.65 -10.16
N ARG A 235 -13.92 9.49 -11.36
CA ARG A 235 -13.30 8.71 -12.44
C ARG A 235 -12.90 9.63 -13.58
N LYS A 236 -11.83 9.27 -14.28
CA LYS A 236 -11.31 10.02 -15.43
C LYS A 236 -10.92 9.05 -16.55
N GLN A 237 -11.11 9.47 -17.80
CA GLN A 237 -10.51 8.81 -18.95
C GLN A 237 -9.07 9.29 -19.12
N GLU A 238 -8.14 8.34 -19.30
CA GLU A 238 -6.74 8.65 -19.53
C GLU A 238 -6.14 7.71 -20.60
N VAL A 239 -5.13 8.20 -21.31
CA VAL A 239 -4.43 7.42 -22.35
C VAL A 239 -3.23 6.66 -21.79
N PHE A 240 -3.05 5.44 -22.27
CA PHE A 240 -1.95 4.55 -21.90
C PHE A 240 -1.33 3.91 -23.14
N ALA A 241 -0.06 3.53 -23.05
CA ALA A 241 0.50 2.58 -23.99
C ALA A 241 -0.16 1.21 -23.72
N GLN A 242 -0.57 0.49 -24.77
CA GLN A 242 -1.33 -0.76 -24.66
C GLN A 242 -0.60 -1.82 -23.81
N GLU A 243 0.72 -1.87 -23.89
CA GLU A 243 1.58 -2.79 -23.11
C GLU A 243 1.80 -2.33 -21.66
N GLN A 244 1.33 -1.13 -21.29
CA GLN A 244 1.49 -0.53 -19.97
C GLN A 244 0.16 0.08 -19.50
N PRO A 245 -0.90 -0.74 -19.35
CA PRO A 245 -2.20 -0.27 -18.87
C PRO A 245 -2.12 0.20 -17.40
N PRO A 246 -3.13 0.91 -16.88
CA PRO A 246 -3.20 1.22 -15.46
C PRO A 246 -3.21 -0.06 -14.62
N LEU A 247 -2.75 0.06 -13.37
CA LEU A 247 -2.86 -1.01 -12.39
C LEU A 247 -4.32 -1.43 -12.22
N ASP A 248 -4.55 -2.67 -11.81
CA ASP A 248 -5.90 -3.18 -11.59
C ASP A 248 -6.62 -2.52 -10.41
N GLU A 249 -7.91 -2.81 -10.28
CA GLU A 249 -8.79 -2.29 -9.23
C GLU A 249 -8.35 -2.61 -7.80
N SER A 250 -7.49 -3.62 -7.60
CA SER A 250 -6.92 -3.93 -6.28
C SER A 250 -5.86 -2.91 -5.83
N HIS A 251 -5.41 -2.03 -6.74
CA HIS A 251 -4.50 -0.92 -6.46
C HIS A 251 -5.24 0.41 -6.28
N ASP A 252 -6.56 0.43 -6.45
CA ASP A 252 -7.35 1.62 -6.14
C ASP A 252 -7.29 1.91 -4.63
N TRP A 253 -7.27 3.17 -4.24
CA TRP A 253 -7.18 3.55 -2.84
C TRP A 253 -8.48 3.30 -2.08
N TYR A 254 -9.63 3.24 -2.76
CA TYR A 254 -10.92 3.06 -2.10
C TYR A 254 -11.34 1.60 -2.14
N GLN A 255 -11.19 0.89 -1.02
CA GLN A 255 -11.46 -0.55 -0.95
C GLN A 255 -12.34 -0.91 0.25
N MET A 256 -13.15 -1.97 0.08
CA MET A 256 -13.74 -2.66 1.22
C MET A 256 -12.65 -3.51 1.87
N VAL A 257 -12.32 -3.17 3.12
CA VAL A 257 -11.25 -3.82 3.88
C VAL A 257 -11.88 -4.59 5.04
N LYS A 258 -11.45 -5.84 5.19
CA LYS A 258 -11.83 -6.67 6.33
C LYS A 258 -10.87 -6.39 7.48
N ILE A 259 -11.40 -5.92 8.60
CA ILE A 259 -10.65 -5.64 9.82
C ILE A 259 -11.27 -6.36 10.99
N ASP A 260 -10.45 -6.75 11.95
CA ASP A 260 -10.95 -7.16 13.25
C ASP A 260 -11.43 -5.90 14.00
N SER A 261 -12.70 -5.87 14.35
CA SER A 261 -13.32 -4.68 14.94
C SER A 261 -12.77 -4.32 16.32
N LEU A 262 -12.08 -5.24 17.00
CA LEU A 262 -11.56 -5.04 18.36
C LEU A 262 -10.10 -4.59 18.37
N SER A 263 -9.23 -5.20 17.56
CA SER A 263 -7.81 -4.82 17.43
C SER A 263 -7.56 -3.70 16.42
N GLY A 264 -8.47 -3.51 15.46
CA GLY A 264 -8.28 -2.56 14.37
C GLY A 264 -7.25 -3.00 13.32
N LEU A 265 -6.79 -4.25 13.36
CA LEU A 265 -5.86 -4.85 12.40
C LEU A 265 -6.58 -5.46 11.20
N LEU A 266 -5.86 -5.72 10.10
CA LEU A 266 -6.42 -6.47 8.97
C LEU A 266 -6.81 -7.89 9.43
N ALA A 267 -8.05 -8.27 9.14
CA ALA A 267 -8.56 -9.60 9.49
C ALA A 267 -7.95 -10.68 8.60
N GLY A 268 -7.68 -11.84 9.19
CA GLY A 268 -7.13 -13.01 8.52
C GLY A 268 -7.39 -14.26 9.35
N GLU A 269 -6.68 -15.35 9.08
CA GLU A 269 -6.88 -16.63 9.77
C GLU A 269 -6.67 -16.55 11.29
N HIS A 270 -5.85 -15.60 11.77
CA HIS A 270 -5.57 -15.39 13.19
C HIS A 270 -6.65 -14.56 13.92
N CYS A 271 -7.50 -13.83 13.20
CA CYS A 271 -8.65 -13.10 13.74
C CYS A 271 -9.91 -13.44 12.92
N PRO A 272 -10.45 -14.67 13.04
CA PRO A 272 -11.66 -15.07 12.34
C PRO A 272 -12.93 -14.50 13.00
N ASP A 273 -12.81 -14.15 14.28
CA ASP A 273 -13.90 -13.65 15.12
C ASP A 273 -13.97 -12.11 15.02
N HIS A 274 -15.16 -11.51 15.18
CA HIS A 274 -15.37 -10.05 15.19
C HIS A 274 -14.94 -9.28 13.93
N VAL A 275 -14.86 -9.97 12.78
CA VAL A 275 -14.52 -9.36 11.48
C VAL A 275 -15.65 -8.47 10.98
N ILE A 276 -15.30 -7.22 10.66
CA ILE A 276 -16.17 -6.29 9.94
C ILE A 276 -15.55 -5.95 8.59
N GLU A 277 -16.39 -5.64 7.62
CA GLU A 277 -15.97 -5.15 6.31
C GLU A 277 -16.40 -3.69 6.18
N GLN A 278 -15.42 -2.80 5.96
CA GLN A 278 -15.65 -1.36 5.94
C GLN A 278 -14.92 -0.73 4.75
N LEU A 279 -15.51 0.31 4.15
CA LEU A 279 -14.83 1.13 3.16
C LEU A 279 -13.73 1.94 3.82
N MET A 280 -12.49 1.75 3.36
CA MET A 280 -11.31 2.42 3.88
C MET A 280 -10.44 2.98 2.74
N VAL A 281 -9.55 3.90 3.09
CA VAL A 281 -8.51 4.40 2.19
C VAL A 281 -7.25 3.55 2.35
N VAL A 282 -6.79 2.93 1.28
CA VAL A 282 -5.61 2.05 1.25
C VAL A 282 -4.43 2.80 0.63
N VAL A 283 -3.64 3.43 1.50
CA VAL A 283 -2.36 4.06 1.12
C VAL A 283 -1.23 3.36 1.87
N ARG A 284 -0.22 2.88 1.12
CA ARG A 284 0.94 2.16 1.68
C ARG A 284 2.14 3.07 1.94
N ASP A 285 2.30 4.14 1.16
CA ASP A 285 3.41 5.08 1.33
C ASP A 285 3.28 5.85 2.67
N PRO A 286 4.31 5.86 3.55
CA PRO A 286 4.23 6.51 4.85
C PRO A 286 3.89 8.01 4.79
N ARG A 287 4.45 8.76 3.83
CA ARG A 287 4.16 10.19 3.66
C ARG A 287 2.73 10.40 3.18
N GLY A 288 2.26 9.56 2.28
CA GLY A 288 0.86 9.54 1.84
C GLY A 288 -0.10 9.27 3.00
N ARG A 289 0.23 8.32 3.89
CA ARG A 289 -0.57 8.01 5.08
C ARG A 289 -0.64 9.18 6.06
N GLU A 290 0.48 9.81 6.36
CA GLU A 290 0.53 11.02 7.19
C GLU A 290 -0.33 12.13 6.59
N TRP A 291 -0.25 12.31 5.26
CA TRP A 291 -1.07 13.31 4.57
C TRP A 291 -2.57 13.03 4.67
N VAL A 292 -2.99 11.77 4.47
CA VAL A 292 -4.40 11.34 4.62
C VAL A 292 -4.90 11.59 6.04
N GLN A 293 -4.09 11.27 7.05
CA GLN A 293 -4.44 11.49 8.47
C GLN A 293 -4.58 12.98 8.80
N ALA A 294 -3.75 13.84 8.21
CA ALA A 294 -3.81 15.28 8.40
C ALA A 294 -4.95 15.96 7.63
N HIS A 295 -5.47 15.34 6.58
CA HIS A 295 -6.51 15.89 5.68
C HIS A 295 -7.63 14.88 5.39
N PRO A 296 -8.34 14.37 6.41
CA PRO A 296 -9.37 13.36 6.22
C PRO A 296 -10.52 13.83 5.32
N GLU A 297 -10.80 15.15 5.27
CA GLU A 297 -11.82 15.75 4.44
C GLU A 297 -11.57 15.55 2.93
N ALA A 298 -10.30 15.49 2.52
CA ALA A 298 -9.92 15.22 1.14
C ALA A 298 -10.35 13.81 0.69
N PHE A 299 -10.54 12.89 1.65
CA PHE A 299 -10.96 11.51 1.43
C PHE A 299 -12.34 11.20 2.01
N ARG A 300 -13.22 12.21 2.08
CA ARG A 300 -14.60 12.06 2.57
C ARG A 300 -14.69 11.55 4.02
N ASN A 301 -13.66 11.82 4.82
CA ASN A 301 -13.49 11.33 6.20
C ASN A 301 -13.54 9.79 6.31
N LEU A 302 -13.16 9.09 5.25
CA LEU A 302 -12.99 7.63 5.30
C LEU A 302 -11.78 7.28 6.18
N PRO A 303 -11.86 6.23 7.00
CA PRO A 303 -10.73 5.80 7.81
C PRO A 303 -9.61 5.24 6.92
N LEU A 304 -8.38 5.41 7.38
CA LEU A 304 -7.20 4.85 6.75
C LEU A 304 -7.08 3.37 7.11
N ALA A 305 -6.88 2.51 6.11
CA ALA A 305 -6.72 1.08 6.34
C ALA A 305 -5.45 0.78 7.17
N PRO A 306 -5.50 -0.16 8.12
CA PRO A 306 -4.30 -0.66 8.79
C PRO A 306 -3.35 -1.33 7.79
N LEU A 307 -2.05 -1.29 8.07
CA LEU A 307 -1.04 -2.00 7.27
C LEU A 307 -0.74 -3.39 7.84
N GLU A 308 -0.96 -3.56 9.14
CA GLU A 308 -0.66 -4.77 9.86
C GLU A 308 -1.88 -5.68 9.86
N ALA A 309 -1.62 -6.97 9.64
CA ALA A 309 -2.60 -8.03 9.74
C ALA A 309 -2.46 -8.76 11.08
N CYS A 310 -3.56 -9.35 11.55
CA CYS A 310 -3.49 -10.26 12.67
C CYS A 310 -2.49 -11.40 12.40
N ALA A 311 -1.53 -11.52 13.31
CA ALA A 311 -0.51 -12.56 13.33
C ALA A 311 -0.68 -13.51 14.53
N GLU A 312 0.08 -14.60 14.54
CA GLU A 312 0.18 -15.49 15.70
C GLU A 312 0.64 -14.70 16.94
N GLY A 313 -0.11 -14.83 18.04
CA GLY A 313 0.15 -14.06 19.27
C GLY A 313 -0.50 -12.67 19.32
N THR A 314 -1.25 -12.25 18.29
CA THR A 314 -2.10 -11.05 18.38
C THR A 314 -3.01 -11.17 19.60
N VAL A 315 -3.01 -10.17 20.47
CA VAL A 315 -3.90 -10.15 21.65
C VAL A 315 -5.33 -10.16 21.13
N ARG A 316 -6.03 -11.27 21.34
CA ARG A 316 -7.44 -11.41 20.96
C ARG A 316 -8.33 -11.03 22.13
N ALA A 317 -9.54 -10.61 21.82
CA ALA A 317 -10.56 -10.49 22.84
C ALA A 317 -10.97 -11.90 23.30
N GLU A 318 -10.87 -12.13 24.59
CA GLU A 318 -11.24 -13.37 25.25
C GLU A 318 -12.02 -13.03 26.51
N VAL A 319 -13.33 -13.30 26.48
CA VAL A 319 -14.21 -13.21 27.63
C VAL A 319 -14.84 -14.58 27.79
N VAL A 320 -14.47 -15.29 28.85
CA VAL A 320 -14.93 -16.66 29.11
C VAL A 320 -15.18 -16.84 30.60
N ILE A 321 -16.31 -17.44 30.93
CA ILE A 321 -16.64 -17.87 32.30
C ILE A 321 -16.30 -19.36 32.39
N LEU A 322 -15.29 -19.71 33.19
CA LEU A 322 -14.86 -21.09 33.41
C LEU A 322 -15.61 -21.73 34.58
N GLN A 323 -15.87 -20.94 35.63
CA GLN A 323 -16.69 -21.33 36.77
C GLN A 323 -17.63 -20.20 37.16
N PRO A 324 -18.88 -20.50 37.55
CA PRO A 324 -19.50 -21.84 37.54
C PRO A 324 -19.73 -22.38 36.12
N ALA A 325 -19.65 -23.70 35.95
CA ALA A 325 -19.84 -24.34 34.64
C ALA A 325 -21.32 -24.27 34.19
N ALA A 326 -21.56 -24.29 32.88
CA ALA A 326 -22.92 -24.26 32.33
C ALA A 326 -23.79 -25.40 32.89
N GLY A 327 -24.98 -25.06 33.38
CA GLY A 327 -25.94 -25.98 33.98
C GLY A 327 -25.62 -26.43 35.42
N SER A 328 -24.49 -25.98 35.98
CA SER A 328 -24.13 -26.34 37.36
C SER A 328 -25.05 -25.67 38.39
N THR A 329 -25.07 -26.25 39.58
CA THR A 329 -25.81 -25.71 40.72
C THR A 329 -24.88 -24.91 41.63
N VAL A 330 -25.28 -23.70 42.00
CA VAL A 330 -24.53 -22.79 42.88
C VAL A 330 -25.29 -22.49 44.16
N ARG A 331 -24.57 -22.28 45.26
CA ARG A 331 -25.13 -22.01 46.58
C ARG A 331 -24.18 -21.17 47.43
N GLY A 332 -24.74 -20.29 48.26
CA GLY A 332 -23.96 -19.46 49.18
C GLY A 332 -23.18 -18.41 48.39
N ILE A 333 -21.89 -18.25 48.72
CA ILE A 333 -20.98 -17.40 47.97
C ILE A 333 -20.32 -18.26 46.88
N ALA A 334 -20.73 -18.03 45.62
CA ALA A 334 -20.22 -18.75 44.47
C ALA A 334 -19.07 -17.97 43.81
N PRO A 335 -17.87 -18.55 43.65
CA PRO A 335 -16.78 -17.89 42.92
C PRO A 335 -17.07 -17.89 41.42
N ILE A 336 -16.82 -16.74 40.79
CA ILE A 336 -16.83 -16.59 39.33
C ILE A 336 -15.37 -16.52 38.89
N VAL A 337 -14.94 -17.53 38.13
CA VAL A 337 -13.56 -17.68 37.64
C VAL A 337 -13.59 -17.73 36.13
N GLY A 338 -12.63 -17.07 35.49
CA GLY A 338 -12.54 -17.05 34.04
C GLY A 338 -11.44 -16.16 33.51
N THR A 339 -11.58 -15.83 32.23
CA THR A 339 -10.66 -14.94 31.51
C THR A 339 -11.44 -13.73 31.01
N VAL A 340 -10.88 -12.55 31.24
CA VAL A 340 -11.31 -11.29 30.64
C VAL A 340 -10.07 -10.58 30.13
N GLY A 341 -9.89 -10.59 28.81
CA GLY A 341 -8.84 -9.84 28.15
C GLY A 341 -9.32 -9.23 26.84
N LEU A 342 -9.12 -7.93 26.64
CA LEU A 342 -9.46 -7.20 25.42
C LEU A 342 -8.27 -6.33 24.99
N PRO A 343 -8.04 -6.13 23.68
CA PRO A 343 -7.23 -5.02 23.18
C PRO A 343 -7.76 -3.68 23.69
N ASP A 344 -6.88 -2.77 24.09
CA ASP A 344 -7.23 -1.47 24.67
C ASP A 344 -8.29 -1.54 25.78
N PHE A 345 -8.20 -2.56 26.64
CA PHE A 345 -9.12 -2.78 27.75
C PHE A 345 -9.33 -1.53 28.63
N ASP A 346 -10.58 -1.27 28.99
CA ASP A 346 -11.01 -0.20 29.89
C ASP A 346 -11.51 -0.78 31.22
N HIS A 347 -12.61 -1.53 31.20
CA HIS A 347 -13.15 -2.20 32.38
C HIS A 347 -14.02 -3.41 32.03
N TYR A 348 -14.42 -4.21 33.03
CA TYR A 348 -15.50 -5.18 32.89
C TYR A 348 -16.46 -5.17 34.08
N ASP A 349 -17.70 -5.58 33.81
CA ASP A 349 -18.76 -5.72 34.78
C ASP A 349 -19.23 -7.17 34.89
N VAL A 350 -19.64 -7.58 36.08
CA VAL A 350 -20.20 -8.89 36.36
C VAL A 350 -21.62 -8.74 36.87
N GLN A 351 -22.55 -9.42 36.20
CA GLN A 351 -23.99 -9.28 36.40
C GLN A 351 -24.69 -10.64 36.37
N TYR A 352 -25.90 -10.71 36.93
CA TYR A 352 -26.78 -11.87 36.83
C TYR A 352 -28.17 -11.47 36.35
N GLY A 353 -28.92 -12.41 35.78
CA GLY A 353 -30.31 -12.23 35.44
C GLY A 353 -31.11 -13.50 35.70
N VAL A 354 -32.42 -13.33 35.94
CA VAL A 354 -33.33 -14.44 36.23
C VAL A 354 -33.75 -15.13 34.92
N GLY A 355 -33.68 -16.46 34.89
CA GLY A 355 -34.05 -17.28 33.73
C GLY A 355 -32.90 -17.50 32.73
N ASP A 356 -33.25 -18.11 31.61
CA ASP A 356 -32.37 -18.43 30.48
C ASP A 356 -32.09 -17.23 29.57
N ASN A 357 -33.07 -16.31 29.44
CA ASN A 357 -32.95 -15.06 28.68
C ASN A 357 -33.47 -13.85 29.47
N PRO A 358 -32.68 -13.34 30.43
CA PRO A 358 -33.13 -12.28 31.33
C PRO A 358 -33.40 -10.96 30.61
N GLN A 359 -34.52 -10.31 30.95
CA GLN A 359 -34.84 -8.96 30.47
C GLN A 359 -34.26 -7.85 31.38
N GLY A 360 -33.81 -8.22 32.59
CA GLY A 360 -33.22 -7.33 33.57
C GLY A 360 -32.00 -7.98 34.21
N TRP A 361 -31.05 -7.14 34.60
CA TRP A 361 -29.75 -7.57 35.11
C TRP A 361 -29.50 -6.99 36.50
N GLY A 362 -29.29 -7.88 37.46
CA GLY A 362 -28.76 -7.57 38.77
C GLY A 362 -27.25 -7.41 38.73
N TRP A 363 -26.75 -6.51 39.56
CA TRP A 363 -25.32 -6.23 39.70
C TRP A 363 -24.65 -7.24 40.64
N ILE A 364 -23.49 -7.76 40.25
CA ILE A 364 -22.63 -8.56 41.16
C ILE A 364 -21.45 -7.68 41.58
N SER A 365 -20.63 -7.25 40.63
CA SER A 365 -19.43 -6.47 40.91
C SER A 365 -18.92 -5.75 39.66
N GLY A 366 -18.07 -4.74 39.88
CA GLY A 366 -17.50 -3.89 38.84
C GLY A 366 -17.64 -2.39 39.17
N PRO A 367 -17.13 -1.50 38.32
CA PRO A 367 -16.28 -1.81 37.17
C PRO A 367 -14.91 -2.31 37.64
N HIS A 368 -14.41 -3.37 37.01
CA HIS A 368 -13.08 -3.93 37.27
C HIS A 368 -12.08 -3.41 36.25
N LEU A 369 -10.98 -2.81 36.72
CA LEU A 369 -10.01 -2.10 35.86
C LEU A 369 -8.77 -2.93 35.48
N ALA A 370 -8.76 -4.22 35.82
CA ALA A 370 -7.65 -5.12 35.51
C ALA A 370 -8.15 -6.32 34.69
N GLN A 371 -7.40 -6.67 33.65
CA GLN A 371 -7.61 -7.90 32.89
C GLN A 371 -7.21 -9.11 33.76
N VAL A 372 -7.92 -10.22 33.58
CA VAL A 372 -7.71 -11.46 34.34
C VAL A 372 -7.59 -12.61 33.37
N ARG A 373 -6.65 -13.54 33.60
CA ARG A 373 -6.50 -14.78 32.84
C ARG A 373 -6.66 -15.96 33.78
N GLU A 374 -7.62 -16.84 33.46
CA GLU A 374 -7.91 -18.06 34.22
C GLU A 374 -7.94 -17.86 35.74
N GLY A 375 -8.55 -16.75 36.19
CA GLY A 375 -8.46 -16.28 37.56
C GLY A 375 -9.80 -15.80 38.13
N PRO A 376 -9.84 -15.39 39.42
CA PRO A 376 -11.06 -14.92 40.05
C PRO A 376 -11.50 -13.58 39.44
N LEU A 377 -12.76 -13.54 39.00
CA LEU A 377 -13.41 -12.37 38.40
C LEU A 377 -14.37 -11.69 39.41
N ALA A 378 -15.11 -12.48 40.19
CA ALA A 378 -16.03 -11.97 41.20
C ALA A 378 -16.42 -13.08 42.21
N GLU A 379 -17.03 -12.67 43.31
CA GLU A 379 -17.78 -13.57 44.20
C GLU A 379 -19.27 -13.18 44.15
N TRP A 380 -20.13 -14.17 43.97
CA TRP A 380 -21.57 -13.96 43.87
C TRP A 380 -22.31 -14.54 45.07
N ASP A 381 -22.87 -13.67 45.90
CA ASP A 381 -23.73 -14.08 47.02
C ASP A 381 -25.14 -14.43 46.52
N THR A 382 -25.45 -15.73 46.55
CA THR A 382 -26.73 -16.29 46.13
C THR A 382 -27.71 -16.51 47.29
N THR A 383 -27.32 -16.22 48.54
CA THR A 383 -28.12 -16.55 49.73
C THR A 383 -29.48 -15.83 49.81
N HIS A 384 -29.59 -14.70 49.12
CA HIS A 384 -30.80 -13.88 49.07
C HIS A 384 -31.64 -14.09 47.80
N LEU A 385 -31.20 -14.99 46.92
CA LEU A 385 -31.88 -15.25 45.65
C LEU A 385 -32.88 -16.39 45.78
N ALA A 386 -33.96 -16.32 45.01
CA ALA A 386 -34.93 -17.40 44.94
C ALA A 386 -34.32 -18.61 44.22
N PRO A 387 -34.67 -19.85 44.58
CA PRO A 387 -34.20 -21.02 43.85
C PRO A 387 -34.73 -21.03 42.43
N GLY A 388 -33.88 -21.35 41.45
CA GLY A 388 -34.27 -21.34 40.05
C GLY A 388 -33.11 -21.19 39.08
N LEU A 389 -33.43 -21.06 37.79
CA LEU A 389 -32.46 -20.85 36.73
C LEU A 389 -32.04 -19.37 36.68
N TYR A 390 -30.74 -19.13 36.59
CA TYR A 390 -30.13 -17.81 36.45
C TYR A 390 -29.10 -17.82 35.32
N THR A 391 -28.90 -16.67 34.69
CA THR A 391 -27.83 -16.44 33.72
C THR A 391 -26.84 -15.44 34.29
N LEU A 392 -25.58 -15.84 34.41
CA LEU A 392 -24.46 -14.94 34.67
C LEU A 392 -24.01 -14.31 33.36
N ARG A 393 -23.61 -13.04 33.42
CA ARG A 393 -23.03 -12.30 32.30
C ARG A 393 -21.80 -11.55 32.78
N ILE A 394 -20.74 -11.63 31.99
CA ILE A 394 -19.60 -10.73 32.06
C ILE A 394 -19.61 -9.89 30.79
N THR A 395 -19.58 -8.57 30.96
CA THR A 395 -19.47 -7.63 29.85
C THR A 395 -18.18 -6.85 30.02
N ALA A 396 -17.26 -7.00 29.08
CA ALA A 396 -16.00 -6.28 29.09
C ALA A 396 -15.97 -5.22 28.00
N TYR A 397 -15.41 -4.05 28.32
CA TYR A 397 -15.38 -2.87 27.47
C TYR A 397 -13.93 -2.49 27.15
N ASN A 398 -13.67 -2.12 25.90
CA ASN A 398 -12.44 -1.41 25.53
C ASN A 398 -12.63 0.10 25.66
N ARG A 399 -11.54 0.86 25.51
CA ARG A 399 -11.56 2.34 25.58
C ARG A 399 -12.44 3.01 24.53
N ASN A 400 -12.73 2.32 23.42
CA ASN A 400 -13.66 2.76 22.39
C ASN A 400 -15.13 2.43 22.73
N GLN A 401 -15.41 1.96 23.95
CA GLN A 401 -16.73 1.53 24.44
C GLN A 401 -17.34 0.36 23.66
N GLN A 402 -16.52 -0.40 22.92
CA GLN A 402 -16.95 -1.66 22.32
C GLN A 402 -16.97 -2.74 23.39
N GLN A 403 -17.98 -3.60 23.34
CA GLN A 403 -18.23 -4.61 24.35
C GLN A 403 -18.12 -6.04 23.80
N VAL A 404 -17.54 -6.93 24.61
CA VAL A 404 -17.57 -8.37 24.40
C VAL A 404 -18.21 -9.00 25.64
N GLU A 405 -19.17 -9.89 25.43
CA GLU A 405 -19.88 -10.54 26.52
C GLU A 405 -19.70 -12.06 26.53
N ALA A 406 -19.64 -12.63 27.74
CA ALA A 406 -19.77 -14.05 27.99
C ALA A 406 -20.95 -14.30 28.90
N ARG A 407 -21.69 -15.39 28.66
CA ARG A 407 -22.83 -15.79 29.47
C ARG A 407 -22.73 -17.25 29.87
N VAL A 408 -23.15 -17.56 31.09
CA VAL A 408 -23.29 -18.95 31.56
C VAL A 408 -24.58 -19.10 32.35
N GLN A 409 -25.32 -20.18 32.09
CA GLN A 409 -26.55 -20.50 32.80
C GLN A 409 -26.25 -21.42 33.99
N VAL A 410 -26.85 -21.15 35.14
CA VAL A 410 -26.67 -21.90 36.39
C VAL A 410 -27.95 -21.98 37.20
N TYR A 411 -28.08 -23.02 38.02
CA TYR A 411 -29.20 -23.17 38.95
C TYR A 411 -28.82 -22.71 40.35
N VAL A 412 -29.61 -21.81 40.95
CA VAL A 412 -29.49 -21.44 42.36
C VAL A 412 -30.36 -22.38 43.18
N ASP A 413 -29.76 -23.04 44.18
CA ASP A 413 -30.44 -24.04 45.03
C ASP A 413 -31.20 -23.41 46.21
N ALA A 414 -32.14 -24.17 46.79
CA ALA A 414 -32.88 -23.77 47.99
C ALA A 414 -32.01 -23.84 49.25
N PRO A 415 -32.19 -22.92 50.22
CA PRO A 415 -31.54 -23.03 51.51
C PRO A 415 -31.99 -24.33 52.20
N THR A 416 -31.06 -25.24 52.48
CA THR A 416 -31.35 -26.48 53.22
C THR A 416 -31.95 -26.13 54.58
N ALA A 417 -33.15 -26.65 54.87
CA ALA A 417 -33.77 -26.53 56.19
C ALA A 417 -32.84 -27.13 57.26
N THR A 418 -32.58 -26.38 58.34
CA THR A 418 -31.91 -26.88 59.53
C THR A 418 -32.68 -28.09 60.08
N PRO A 419 -32.07 -29.26 60.33
CA PRO A 419 -32.79 -30.42 60.81
C PRO A 419 -33.38 -30.11 62.20
N THR A 420 -34.71 -30.20 62.31
CA THR A 420 -35.42 -30.13 63.59
C THR A 420 -35.18 -31.43 64.35
N SER A 421 -34.72 -31.35 65.59
CA SER A 421 -34.42 -32.50 66.46
C SER A 421 -35.66 -33.37 66.68
N GLU A 422 -35.53 -34.65 66.35
CA GLU A 422 -36.53 -35.72 66.53
C GLU A 422 -36.71 -36.08 68.02
N PRO A 423 -37.95 -36.32 68.52
CA PRO A 423 -38.17 -36.66 69.93
C PRO A 423 -37.95 -38.15 70.23
N THR A 424 -37.22 -38.37 71.33
CA THR A 424 -37.06 -39.54 72.21
C THR A 424 -38.00 -40.75 72.02
N ALA A 425 -37.42 -41.91 71.74
CA ALA A 425 -38.06 -43.23 71.91
C ALA A 425 -37.84 -43.79 73.34
N THR A 426 -38.88 -44.45 73.89
CA THR A 426 -38.88 -45.23 75.15
C THR A 426 -39.09 -46.72 74.81
N PRO A 427 -38.52 -47.68 75.58
CA PRO A 427 -37.87 -48.87 75.03
C PRO A 427 -38.77 -50.11 74.98
N THR A 428 -38.34 -51.13 74.22
CA THR A 428 -38.83 -52.51 74.37
C THR A 428 -37.65 -53.49 74.29
N VAL A 429 -37.70 -54.47 75.18
CA VAL A 429 -36.64 -55.40 75.58
C VAL A 429 -36.45 -56.55 74.59
N ALA A 430 -35.20 -57.00 74.54
CA ALA A 430 -34.59 -58.00 73.67
C ALA A 430 -35.10 -59.45 73.79
N LEU A 431 -34.99 -60.21 72.69
CA LEU A 431 -34.51 -61.60 72.67
C LEU A 431 -33.70 -61.87 71.38
N SER A 432 -32.69 -62.73 71.52
CA SER A 432 -31.62 -63.18 70.58
C SER A 432 -31.85 -64.67 70.21
N PRO A 433 -31.10 -65.38 69.33
CA PRO A 433 -30.21 -65.02 68.19
C PRO A 433 -30.60 -65.70 66.84
N THR A 434 -29.88 -65.29 65.79
CA THR A 434 -29.53 -65.88 64.48
C THR A 434 -29.88 -67.36 64.19
N PRO A 435 -30.19 -67.67 62.91
CA PRO A 435 -29.24 -68.47 62.13
C PRO A 435 -28.95 -67.92 60.73
N THR A 436 -27.72 -68.21 60.28
CA THR A 436 -27.12 -67.94 58.97
C THR A 436 -27.71 -68.85 57.89
N GLU A 437 -27.49 -68.42 56.64
CA GLU A 437 -27.28 -69.20 55.41
C GLU A 437 -28.47 -69.37 54.45
N THR A 438 -28.30 -68.89 53.21
CA THR A 438 -28.18 -69.72 51.98
C THR A 438 -28.52 -68.91 50.72
N GLU A 439 -27.64 -68.98 49.71
CA GLU A 439 -27.78 -68.44 48.34
C GLU A 439 -28.72 -69.30 47.45
N VAL A 440 -28.57 -69.17 46.12
CA VAL A 440 -29.06 -69.98 44.97
C VAL A 440 -30.44 -69.52 44.36
N PRO A 441 -30.70 -69.67 43.02
CA PRO A 441 -30.57 -68.67 41.95
C PRO A 441 -31.79 -68.71 40.97
N PRO A 442 -31.63 -68.78 39.63
CA PRO A 442 -31.46 -67.75 38.59
C PRO A 442 -32.73 -67.57 37.71
N THR A 443 -32.72 -66.66 36.73
CA THR A 443 -33.44 -66.87 35.45
C THR A 443 -32.78 -66.11 34.31
N GLU A 444 -32.88 -66.73 33.14
CA GLU A 444 -32.00 -66.68 31.96
C GLU A 444 -32.66 -65.85 30.80
N PRO A 445 -32.28 -65.97 29.51
CA PRO A 445 -31.79 -64.92 28.58
C PRO A 445 -32.85 -64.63 27.48
N PRO A 446 -32.62 -64.36 26.16
CA PRO A 446 -31.46 -63.95 25.31
C PRO A 446 -31.90 -62.79 24.33
N PRO A 447 -31.36 -62.56 23.10
CA PRO A 447 -30.15 -63.05 22.43
C PRO A 447 -29.22 -61.99 21.80
N THR A 448 -28.00 -62.48 21.63
CA THR A 448 -26.91 -62.24 20.69
C THR A 448 -27.27 -61.74 19.28
N ALA A 449 -26.37 -60.90 18.72
CA ALA A 449 -25.95 -60.97 17.33
C ALA A 449 -24.40 -60.95 17.29
N THR A 450 -23.84 -61.89 16.52
CA THR A 450 -22.45 -62.31 16.45
C THR A 450 -21.96 -62.24 15.00
N GLU A 451 -20.74 -61.69 14.86
CA GLU A 451 -19.67 -61.93 13.85
C GLU A 451 -19.93 -61.61 12.37
N THR A 452 -18.95 -61.14 11.59
CA THR A 452 -17.76 -61.91 11.14
C THR A 452 -16.68 -60.99 10.47
N PRO A 453 -15.49 -61.47 10.02
CA PRO A 453 -14.19 -60.90 10.42
C PRO A 453 -13.19 -60.55 9.27
N THR A 454 -12.03 -60.00 9.67
CA THR A 454 -10.63 -60.10 9.18
C THR A 454 -10.27 -60.25 7.70
N VAL A 455 -9.28 -59.48 7.22
CA VAL A 455 -8.12 -59.99 6.41
C VAL A 455 -6.86 -59.10 6.59
N GLU A 456 -5.73 -59.71 6.96
CA GLU A 456 -4.34 -59.23 6.76
C GLU A 456 -3.78 -59.68 5.40
N VAL A 457 -2.93 -58.88 4.74
CA VAL A 457 -2.02 -59.34 3.67
C VAL A 457 -0.68 -58.55 3.67
N PHE A 458 0.44 -59.28 3.59
CA PHE A 458 1.81 -58.90 3.18
C PHE A 458 2.27 -59.94 2.09
N PRO A 459 3.41 -59.88 1.35
CA PRO A 459 4.46 -58.83 1.13
C PRO A 459 5.00 -58.66 -0.34
N THR A 460 6.04 -57.77 -0.52
CA THR A 460 7.23 -57.77 -1.47
C THR A 460 7.11 -57.37 -2.97
N PRO A 461 8.21 -56.99 -3.73
CA PRO A 461 9.61 -56.63 -3.39
C PRO A 461 10.29 -55.43 -4.17
N THR A 462 11.45 -54.97 -3.65
CA THR A 462 12.74 -54.55 -4.29
C THR A 462 12.85 -53.52 -5.43
N GLU A 463 13.59 -52.42 -5.21
CA GLU A 463 14.91 -52.15 -5.85
C GLU A 463 15.74 -51.11 -5.05
N ALA A 464 17.07 -51.21 -5.22
CA ALA A 464 18.12 -50.82 -4.28
C ALA A 464 18.97 -49.60 -4.79
N PRO A 465 20.15 -49.25 -4.23
CA PRO A 465 20.58 -47.87 -4.03
C PRO A 465 21.64 -47.37 -5.02
N THR A 466 22.02 -46.09 -4.96
CA THR A 466 23.35 -45.64 -5.43
C THR A 466 23.92 -44.57 -4.50
N GLU A 467 25.21 -44.72 -4.25
CA GLU A 467 26.03 -44.12 -3.21
C GLU A 467 26.45 -42.66 -3.49
N THR A 468 26.69 -41.93 -2.39
CA THR A 468 27.59 -40.79 -2.13
C THR A 468 29.02 -41.06 -2.69
N PRO A 469 30.03 -40.14 -2.75
CA PRO A 469 30.28 -38.92 -1.95
C PRO A 469 30.85 -37.73 -2.78
N THR A 470 31.32 -36.57 -2.33
CA THR A 470 32.03 -36.07 -1.14
C THR A 470 32.11 -34.53 -1.29
N GLY A 471 32.27 -33.75 -0.22
CA GLY A 471 32.80 -32.38 -0.36
C GLY A 471 32.54 -31.37 0.75
N THR A 472 33.06 -31.63 1.94
CA THR A 472 33.27 -30.65 3.03
C THR A 472 34.14 -29.47 2.58
N VAL A 473 33.87 -28.24 3.03
CA VAL A 473 34.81 -27.29 3.70
C VAL A 473 34.06 -26.04 4.19
N ALA A 474 34.35 -25.65 5.42
CA ALA A 474 33.83 -24.52 6.20
C ALA A 474 34.54 -23.18 5.83
N PRO A 475 34.13 -22.02 6.39
CA PRO A 475 34.51 -20.69 5.88
C PRO A 475 35.81 -20.15 6.52
N SER A 476 36.54 -19.28 5.81
CA SER A 476 37.64 -18.51 6.39
C SER A 476 37.82 -17.15 5.70
N GLU A 477 37.69 -16.11 6.53
CA GLU A 477 38.49 -14.89 6.67
C GLU A 477 38.74 -13.90 5.51
N SER A 478 38.59 -12.63 5.92
CA SER A 478 39.07 -11.34 5.40
C SER A 478 40.33 -11.32 4.55
N PRO A 479 40.52 -10.21 3.82
CA PRO A 479 41.85 -9.62 3.70
C PRO A 479 41.89 -8.17 4.20
N THR A 480 42.81 -7.94 5.14
CA THR A 480 43.56 -6.69 5.30
C THR A 480 44.58 -6.59 4.15
N PRO A 481 44.98 -5.38 3.75
CA PRO A 481 46.41 -5.16 3.49
C PRO A 481 46.96 -3.98 4.29
N GLU A 482 48.15 -4.21 4.84
CA GLU A 482 48.95 -3.31 5.66
C GLU A 482 50.03 -2.62 4.81
N ALA A 483 50.28 -1.33 5.12
CA ALA A 483 51.52 -0.53 4.96
C ALA A 483 52.14 -0.37 3.54
N THR A 484 52.66 0.79 3.13
CA THR A 484 53.71 1.56 3.83
C THR A 484 53.86 2.97 3.23
N ALA A 485 54.32 3.89 4.06
CA ALA A 485 54.59 5.30 3.85
C ALA A 485 55.57 5.67 2.73
N THR A 486 55.42 6.87 2.15
CA THR A 486 56.54 7.84 2.07
C THR A 486 56.04 9.28 1.94
N THR A 487 56.77 10.16 2.60
CA THR A 487 56.65 11.60 2.82
C THR A 487 57.00 12.47 1.60
N GLY A 488 56.28 13.59 1.43
CA GLY A 488 56.78 14.95 1.16
C GLY A 488 57.80 15.22 0.04
N GLY A 489 57.35 16.01 -0.94
CA GLY A 489 58.15 16.76 -1.90
C GLY A 489 57.26 17.72 -2.68
#